data_AF-A0A0Q6K8B3-F1
#
_entry.id   AF-A0A0Q6K8B3-F1
#
_cell.length_a   1.000
_cell.length_b   1.000
_cell.length_c   1.000
_cell.angle_alpha   90.00
_cell.angle_beta   90.00
_cell.angle_gamma   90.00
#
_symmetry.space_group_name_H-M   'P 1'
#
loop_
_entity.id
_entity.type
_entity.pdbx_description
1 polymer ?
#
loop_
_entity_poly.entity_id
_entity_poly.type
_entity_poly.pdbx_seq_one_letter_code
_entity_poly.pdbx_strand_id
1 'polypeptide(L)'
;MEVSSDEAQARVFADMLETEIGTASTRVEESEEWARKASRVGDSRSQAWHSEEARTLRRTLYELHRQLDALRTRFPGMTTHTYS
;
A
#
# COMPACT_ATOMS: atom_id res chain seq x y z
N MET A 1 7.27 24.28 20.89
CA MET A 1 5.97 23.65 20.60
C MET A 1 6.25 22.15 20.66
N GLU A 2 5.88 21.48 21.76
CA GLU A 2 6.02 20.02 21.84
C GLU A 2 5.11 19.41 20.78
N VAL A 3 5.70 18.68 19.83
CA VAL A 3 4.92 17.72 19.04
C VAL A 3 4.35 16.75 20.08
N SER A 4 3.02 16.70 20.20
CA SER A 4 2.36 15.74 21.08
C SER A 4 2.95 14.35 20.80
N SER A 5 3.30 13.58 21.83
CA SER A 5 3.82 12.21 21.67
C SER A 5 2.97 11.37 20.69
N ASP A 6 1.66 11.64 20.65
CA ASP A 6 0.71 10.98 19.75
C ASP A 6 0.93 11.34 18.27
N GLU A 7 1.30 12.59 17.95
CA GLU A 7 1.62 13.02 16.59
C GLU A 7 2.95 12.44 16.11
N ALA A 8 3.94 12.37 17.01
CA ALA A 8 5.22 11.73 16.71
C ALA A 8 5.03 10.23 16.41
N GLN A 9 4.21 9.54 17.21
CA GLN A 9 3.86 8.14 16.97
C GLN A 9 3.04 7.97 15.68
N ALA A 10 2.07 8.84 15.43
CA ALA A 10 1.27 8.82 14.20
C ALA A 10 2.15 8.98 12.95
N ARG A 11 3.21 9.80 13.00
CA ARG A 11 4.18 9.89 11.89
C ARG A 11 4.88 8.55 11.63
N VAL A 12 5.35 7.87 12.67
CA VAL A 12 5.98 6.55 12.53
C VAL A 12 5.01 5.54 11.89
N PHE A 13 3.75 5.51 12.33
CA PHE A 13 2.74 4.65 11.72
C PHE A 13 2.46 5.01 10.26
N ALA A 14 2.44 6.31 9.91
CA ALA A 14 2.27 6.76 8.54
C ALA A 14 3.42 6.27 7.64
N ASP A 15 4.67 6.43 8.08
CA ASP A 15 5.85 5.97 7.33
C ASP A 15 5.85 4.45 7.13
N MET A 16 5.39 3.69 8.15
CA MET A 16 5.21 2.24 8.03
C MET A 16 4.13 1.88 6.99
N LEU A 17 2.97 2.54 7.05
CA LEU A 17 1.89 2.33 6.08
C LEU A 17 2.34 2.66 4.65
N GLU A 18 3.10 3.75 4.46
CA GLU A 18 3.64 4.13 3.15
C GLU A 18 4.64 3.08 2.62
N THR A 19 5.48 2.52 3.49
CA THR A 19 6.40 1.42 3.14
C THR A 19 5.63 0.15 2.74
N GLU A 20 4.57 -0.18 3.49
CA GLU A 20 3.72 -1.34 3.20
C GLU A 20 2.94 -1.16 1.89
N ILE A 21 2.44 0.06 1.61
CA ILE A 21 1.80 0.41 0.34
C ILE A 21 2.79 0.20 -0.82
N GLY A 22 4.03 0.67 -0.68
CA GLY A 22 5.07 0.45 -1.70
C GLY A 22 5.31 -1.04 -1.96
N THR A 23 5.46 -1.83 -0.89
CA THR A 23 5.68 -3.28 -0.97
C THR A 23 4.51 -4.00 -1.62
N ALA A 24 3.27 -3.69 -1.21
CA ALA A 24 2.08 -4.31 -1.78
C ALA A 24 1.87 -3.91 -3.25
N SER A 25 2.23 -2.68 -3.63
CA SER A 25 2.17 -2.20 -5.02
C SER A 25 3.12 -2.99 -5.92
N THR A 26 4.39 -3.15 -5.50
CA THR A 26 5.35 -3.98 -6.24
C THR A 26 4.85 -5.41 -6.41
N ARG A 27 4.27 -6.02 -5.37
CA ARG A 27 3.72 -7.38 -5.46
C ARG A 27 2.52 -7.49 -6.41
N VAL A 28 1.67 -6.45 -6.51
CA VAL A 28 0.60 -6.42 -7.52
C VAL A 28 1.21 -6.47 -8.91
N GLU A 29 2.18 -5.60 -9.19
CA GLU A 29 2.84 -5.52 -10.49
C GLU A 29 3.49 -6.85 -10.88
N GLU A 30 4.23 -7.47 -9.96
CA GLU A 30 4.85 -8.78 -10.14
C GLU A 30 3.80 -9.86 -10.43
N SER A 31 2.75 -9.94 -9.64
CA SER A 31 1.70 -10.95 -9.81
C SER A 31 0.99 -10.77 -11.16
N GLU A 32 0.70 -9.54 -11.57
CA GLU A 32 0.15 -9.28 -12.89
C GLU A 32 1.12 -9.64 -14.03
N GLU A 33 2.42 -9.41 -13.84
CA GLU A 33 3.44 -9.85 -14.81
C GLU A 33 3.47 -11.37 -14.94
N TRP A 34 3.41 -12.10 -13.82
CA TRP A 34 3.36 -13.55 -13.82
C TRP A 34 2.08 -14.09 -14.45
N ALA A 35 0.93 -13.48 -14.19
CA ALA A 35 -0.33 -13.83 -14.86
C ALA A 35 -0.22 -13.65 -16.39
N ARG A 36 0.38 -12.55 -16.86
CA ARG A 36 0.64 -12.30 -18.29
C ARG A 36 1.59 -13.34 -18.88
N LYS A 37 2.66 -13.71 -18.17
CA LYS A 37 3.60 -14.76 -18.59
C LYS A 37 2.91 -16.12 -18.70
N ALA A 38 2.14 -16.52 -17.69
CA ALA A 38 1.39 -17.78 -17.66
C ALA A 38 0.38 -17.87 -18.81
N SER A 39 -0.34 -16.77 -19.07
CA SER A 39 -1.27 -16.68 -20.21
C SER A 39 -0.56 -16.89 -21.55
N ARG A 40 0.64 -16.32 -21.76
CA ARG A 40 1.41 -16.49 -23.00
C ARG A 40 1.85 -17.93 -23.25
N VAL A 41 2.12 -18.70 -22.19
CA VAL A 41 2.55 -20.10 -22.31
C VAL A 41 1.38 -21.09 -22.20
N GLY A 42 0.14 -20.61 -22.10
CA GLY A 42 -1.05 -21.45 -22.02
C GLY A 42 -1.28 -22.10 -20.64
N ASP A 43 -0.57 -21.68 -19.60
CA ASP A 43 -0.74 -22.18 -18.24
C ASP A 43 -1.91 -21.46 -17.54
N SER A 44 -3.11 -21.95 -17.82
CA SER A 44 -4.37 -21.42 -17.28
C SER A 44 -4.45 -21.46 -15.75
N ARG A 45 -3.83 -22.46 -15.10
CA ARG A 45 -3.84 -22.59 -13.64
C ARG A 45 -3.00 -21.49 -13.00
N SER A 46 -1.76 -21.34 -13.45
CA SER A 46 -0.87 -20.30 -12.93
C SER A 46 -1.41 -18.90 -13.24
N GLN A 47 -2.01 -18.70 -14.41
CA GLN A 47 -2.68 -17.44 -14.75
C GLN A 47 -3.78 -17.10 -13.74
N ALA A 48 -4.67 -18.05 -13.44
CA ALA A 48 -5.78 -17.85 -12.51
C ALA A 48 -5.27 -17.51 -11.10
N TRP A 49 -4.27 -18.26 -10.62
CA TRP A 49 -3.65 -18.04 -9.31
C TRP A 49 -3.06 -16.64 -9.17
N HIS A 50 -2.19 -16.24 -10.09
CA HIS A 50 -1.59 -14.91 -10.07
C HIS A 50 -2.63 -13.78 -10.23
N SER A 51 -3.67 -14.00 -11.04
CA SER A 51 -4.76 -13.03 -11.19
C SER A 51 -5.57 -12.86 -9.88
N GLU A 52 -5.80 -13.94 -9.14
CA GLU A 52 -6.45 -13.89 -7.83
C GLU A 52 -5.57 -13.20 -6.79
N GLU A 53 -4.29 -13.52 -6.76
CA GLU A 53 -3.31 -12.89 -5.86
C GLU A 53 -3.24 -11.38 -6.09
N ALA A 54 -3.16 -10.93 -7.35
CA ALA A 54 -3.19 -9.50 -7.69
C ALA A 54 -4.49 -8.82 -7.24
N ARG A 55 -5.63 -9.53 -7.25
CA ARG A 55 -6.91 -8.98 -6.72
C ARG A 55 -6.88 -8.87 -5.20
N THR A 56 -6.33 -9.85 -4.50
CA THR A 56 -6.17 -9.81 -3.05
C THR A 56 -5.26 -8.67 -2.62
N LEU A 57 -4.10 -8.53 -3.24
CA LEU A 57 -3.16 -7.45 -2.96
C LEU A 57 -3.76 -6.05 -3.22
N ARG A 58 -4.59 -5.90 -4.27
CA ARG A 58 -5.33 -4.64 -4.51
C ARG A 58 -6.33 -4.31 -3.40
N ARG A 59 -7.00 -5.30 -2.83
CA ARG A 59 -7.88 -5.08 -1.67
C ARG A 59 -7.07 -4.65 -0.44
N THR A 60 -5.90 -5.25 -0.24
CA THR A 60 -4.97 -4.83 0.82
C THR A 60 -4.51 -3.39 0.61
N LEU A 61 -4.11 -3.02 -0.61
CA LEU A 61 -3.72 -1.63 -0.94
C LEU A 61 -4.82 -0.63 -0.63
N TYR A 62 -6.07 -0.96 -1.00
CA TYR A 62 -7.20 -0.09 -0.68
C TYR A 62 -7.34 0.14 0.84
N GLU A 63 -7.22 -0.92 1.64
CA GLU A 63 -7.32 -0.80 3.10
C GLU A 63 -6.13 -0.03 3.70
N LEU A 64 -4.91 -0.25 3.21
CA LEU A 64 -3.73 0.50 3.64
C LEU A 64 -3.86 2.00 3.35
N HIS A 65 -4.31 2.36 2.14
CA HIS A 65 -4.59 3.75 1.79
C HIS A 65 -5.68 4.35 2.68
N ARG A 66 -6.76 3.62 2.92
CA ARG A 66 -7.84 4.05 3.80
C ARG A 66 -7.34 4.30 5.23
N GLN A 67 -6.47 3.44 5.76
CA GLN A 67 -5.88 3.62 7.09
C GLN A 67 -4.96 4.85 7.16
N LEU A 68 -4.14 5.06 6.13
CA LEU A 68 -3.29 6.23 6.02
C LEU A 68 -4.12 7.53 5.94
N ASP A 69 -5.19 7.54 5.16
CA ASP A 69 -6.09 8.68 5.05
C ASP A 69 -6.83 8.95 6.36
N ALA A 70 -7.27 7.91 7.06
CA ALA A 70 -7.87 8.03 8.39
C ALA A 70 -6.88 8.63 9.40
N LEU A 71 -5.62 8.22 9.34
CA LEU A 71 -4.55 8.71 10.22
C LEU A 71 -4.24 10.20 9.92
N ARG A 72 -4.13 10.57 8.65
CA ARG A 72 -3.94 11.96 8.21
C ARG A 72 -5.11 12.86 8.58
N THR A 73 -6.34 12.35 8.47
CA THR A 73 -7.56 13.07 8.90
C THR A 73 -7.56 13.32 10.41
N ARG A 74 -7.10 12.35 11.20
CA ARG A 74 -7.02 12.47 12.66
C ARG A 74 -5.93 13.43 13.14
N PHE A 75 -4.80 13.49 12.43
CA PHE A 75 -3.65 14.33 12.79
C PHE A 75 -3.24 15.26 11.62
N PRO A 76 -4.00 16.33 11.35
CA PRO A 76 -3.74 17.24 10.22
C PRO A 76 -2.40 17.97 10.33
N GLY A 77 -1.82 18.12 11.53
CA GLY A 77 -0.48 18.70 11.75
C GLY A 77 0.67 17.86 11.17
N MET A 78 0.40 16.62 10.73
CA MET A 78 1.42 15.77 10.11
C MET A 78 1.74 16.18 8.67
N THR A 79 0.83 16.81 7.93
CA THR A 79 1.03 17.16 6.52
C THR A 79 1.75 18.50 6.31
N THR A 80 1.86 19.31 7.36
CA THR A 80 2.57 20.61 7.34
C THR A 80 4.08 20.42 7.51
N HIS A 81 4.76 20.10 6.42
CA HIS A 81 6.13 20.57 6.16
C HIS A 81 6.12 21.26 4.80
N THR A 82 5.53 22.45 4.76
CA THR A 82 5.79 23.39 3.67
C THR A 82 7.19 23.95 3.90
N TYR A 83 8.12 23.57 3.02
CA TYR A 83 9.45 24.17 2.93
C TYR A 83 9.31 25.71 2.94
N SER A 84 9.97 26.36 3.90
CA SER A 84 10.34 27.78 3.83
C SER A 84 11.76 27.90 3.32
#